data_AF-A0A0J1I433-F1
#
_entry.id   AF-A0A0J1I433-F1
#
_cell.length_a   1.000
_cell.length_b   1.000
_cell.length_c   1.000
_cell.angle_alpha   90.00
_cell.angle_beta   90.00
_cell.angle_gamma   90.00
#
_symmetry.space_group_name_H-M   'P 1'
#
loop_
_entity.id
_entity.type
_entity.pdbx_description
1 polymer ?
#
loop_
_entity_poly.entity_id
_entity_poly.type
_entity_poly.pdbx_seq_one_letter_code
_entity_poly.pdbx_strand_id
1 'polypeptide(L)'
;MHNEGVTLTNEHWQAIIHNDSSYDSKFFYAVKSTGVFCRPSCKSRIPNKNNVRIFHHAEQALSENFRPCKRCKPNGLTLPNEEWVEQIKEYIEKHFDEALTLDILAEMCHGSPFHLQRTFKKMTAISPIEYIQQFRIVKAAEHLLHTNQPIKEISTAVGIENPEYFATLFKKKTGFTPTEYRKKNEMKEGYNNEFLQK
;
A
#
# COMPACT_ATOMS: atom_id res chain seq x y z
N MET A 1 -8.62 16.35 -30.31
CA MET A 1 -9.96 16.44 -29.66
C MET A 1 -9.72 16.75 -28.20
N HIS A 2 -9.99 17.99 -27.78
CA HIS A 2 -9.74 18.45 -26.42
C HIS A 2 -10.82 17.85 -25.51
N ASN A 3 -10.45 16.97 -24.57
CA ASN A 3 -11.33 16.52 -23.51
C ASN A 3 -11.56 17.71 -22.57
N GLU A 4 -12.69 18.40 -22.74
CA GLU A 4 -13.19 19.35 -21.75
C GLU A 4 -13.50 18.56 -20.46
N GLY A 5 -12.57 18.60 -19.51
CA GLY A 5 -12.78 18.05 -18.19
C GLY A 5 -13.96 18.77 -17.52
N VAL A 6 -14.89 18.00 -16.98
CA VAL A 6 -16.02 18.55 -16.23
C VAL A 6 -15.47 19.28 -15.01
N THR A 7 -15.77 20.57 -14.88
CA THR A 7 -15.34 21.34 -13.71
C THR A 7 -16.10 20.85 -12.47
N LEU A 8 -15.38 20.68 -11.35
CA LEU A 8 -16.00 20.33 -10.07
C LEU A 8 -16.88 21.50 -9.60
N THR A 9 -18.20 21.33 -9.69
CA THR A 9 -19.17 22.30 -9.18
C THR A 9 -19.45 22.07 -7.70
N ASN A 10 -20.09 23.05 -7.05
CA ASN A 10 -20.55 22.88 -5.67
C ASN A 10 -21.58 21.76 -5.56
N GLU A 11 -22.47 21.60 -6.54
CA GLU A 11 -23.46 20.52 -6.58
C GLU A 11 -22.80 19.14 -6.61
N HIS A 12 -21.82 18.93 -7.51
CA HIS A 12 -21.03 17.69 -7.56
C HIS A 12 -20.37 17.40 -6.21
N TRP A 13 -19.77 18.43 -5.59
CA TRP A 13 -19.13 18.26 -4.29
C TRP A 13 -20.13 17.89 -3.18
N GLN A 14 -21.30 18.54 -3.13
CA GLN A 14 -22.35 18.25 -2.16
C GLN A 14 -22.87 16.81 -2.31
N ALA A 15 -23.04 16.31 -3.54
CA ALA A 15 -23.46 14.93 -3.78
C ALA A 15 -22.44 13.90 -3.26
N ILE A 16 -21.13 14.17 -3.41
CA ILE A 16 -20.07 13.28 -2.92
C ILE A 16 -20.06 13.23 -1.39
N ILE A 17 -20.08 14.39 -0.71
CA ILE A 17 -19.97 14.42 0.75
C ILE A 17 -21.22 13.87 1.46
N HIS A 18 -22.38 13.98 0.82
CA HIS A 18 -23.65 13.47 1.34
C HIS A 18 -23.97 12.04 0.91
N ASN A 19 -23.09 11.38 0.14
CA ASN A 19 -23.31 10.02 -0.35
C ASN A 19 -24.64 9.89 -1.13
N ASP A 20 -24.94 10.86 -1.99
CA ASP A 20 -26.25 10.94 -2.66
C ASP A 20 -26.32 10.01 -3.88
N SER A 21 -27.10 8.92 -3.75
CA SER A 21 -27.28 7.93 -4.81
C SER A 21 -28.07 8.43 -6.01
N SER A 22 -28.80 9.54 -5.90
CA SER A 22 -29.52 10.15 -7.04
C SER A 22 -28.58 10.67 -8.14
N TYR A 23 -27.28 10.80 -7.84
CA TYR A 23 -26.24 11.21 -8.77
C TYR A 23 -25.39 10.05 -9.32
N ASP A 24 -25.64 8.80 -8.91
CA ASP A 24 -24.81 7.64 -9.28
C ASP A 24 -24.72 7.37 -10.79
N SER A 25 -25.74 7.78 -11.54
CA SER A 25 -25.77 7.66 -13.01
C SER A 25 -25.50 9.00 -13.72
N LYS A 26 -25.27 10.09 -12.98
CA LYS A 26 -25.09 11.44 -13.54
C LYS A 26 -23.62 11.79 -13.74
N PHE A 27 -22.76 11.35 -12.82
CA PHE A 27 -21.32 11.56 -12.92
C PHE A 27 -20.54 10.56 -12.07
N PHE A 28 -19.25 10.48 -12.34
CA PHE A 28 -18.24 9.78 -11.54
C PHE A 28 -17.21 10.80 -11.05
N TYR A 29 -16.63 10.53 -9.89
CA TYR A 29 -15.53 11.34 -9.39
C TYR A 29 -14.29 10.47 -9.22
N ALA A 30 -13.12 11.03 -9.53
CA ALA A 30 -11.84 10.37 -9.34
C ALA A 30 -10.95 11.13 -8.38
N VAL A 31 -10.11 10.39 -7.66
CA VAL A 31 -9.19 10.92 -6.65
C VAL A 31 -7.77 10.81 -7.18
N LYS A 32 -7.16 11.95 -7.52
CA LYS A 32 -5.82 12.03 -8.12
C LYS A 32 -4.74 11.32 -7.31
N SER A 33 -4.80 11.42 -5.98
CA SER A 33 -3.79 10.82 -5.10
C SER A 33 -3.84 9.29 -5.05
N THR A 34 -5.01 8.68 -5.28
CA THR A 34 -5.14 7.21 -5.25
C THR A 34 -5.31 6.59 -6.64
N GLY A 35 -5.54 7.40 -7.68
CA GLY A 35 -5.83 6.93 -9.03
C GLY A 35 -7.17 6.20 -9.15
N VAL A 36 -8.07 6.30 -8.17
CA VAL A 36 -9.35 5.57 -8.14
C VAL A 36 -10.51 6.48 -8.50
N PHE A 37 -11.47 5.98 -9.29
CA PHE A 37 -12.76 6.63 -9.51
C PHE A 37 -13.93 5.86 -8.89
N CYS A 38 -14.95 6.63 -8.49
CA CYS A 38 -16.07 6.23 -7.67
C CYS A 38 -17.37 6.84 -8.21
N ARG A 39 -18.50 6.28 -7.77
CA ARG A 39 -19.81 6.93 -7.85
C ARG A 39 -20.04 7.84 -6.63
N PRO A 40 -20.89 8.88 -6.70
CA PRO A 40 -21.21 9.78 -5.59
C PRO A 40 -21.63 9.08 -4.29
N SER A 41 -22.41 7.99 -4.35
CA SER A 41 -22.79 7.20 -3.16
C SER A 41 -21.71 6.25 -2.63
N CYS A 42 -20.46 6.40 -3.06
CA CYS A 42 -19.39 5.54 -2.57
C CYS A 42 -19.16 5.75 -1.06
N LYS A 43 -19.16 4.64 -0.31
CA LYS A 43 -18.95 4.66 1.15
C LYS A 43 -17.48 4.82 1.58
N SER A 44 -16.55 4.96 0.62
CA SER A 44 -15.15 5.28 0.91
C SER A 44 -15.05 6.64 1.60
N ARG A 45 -13.96 6.87 2.33
CA ARG A 45 -13.74 8.15 3.01
C ARG A 45 -13.77 9.30 2.00
N ILE A 46 -14.35 10.42 2.43
CA ILE A 46 -14.42 11.63 1.61
C ILE A 46 -12.98 12.08 1.28
N PRO A 47 -12.63 12.21 -0.02
CA PRO A 47 -11.30 12.61 -0.43
C PRO A 47 -11.07 14.11 -0.19
N ASN A 48 -9.82 14.56 -0.26
CA ASN A 48 -9.53 16.00 -0.31
C ASN A 48 -10.12 16.59 -1.62
N LYS A 49 -10.94 17.64 -1.51
CA LYS A 49 -11.59 18.32 -2.64
C LYS A 49 -10.62 18.70 -3.76
N ASN A 50 -9.40 19.11 -3.43
CA ASN A 50 -8.38 19.53 -4.41
C ASN A 50 -7.89 18.37 -5.30
N ASN A 51 -8.03 17.14 -4.80
CA ASN A 51 -7.65 15.93 -5.52
C ASN A 51 -8.81 15.33 -6.32
N VAL A 52 -9.99 15.96 -6.35
CA VAL A 52 -11.16 15.43 -7.04
C VAL A 52 -11.22 15.91 -8.48
N ARG A 53 -11.53 14.98 -9.39
CA ARG A 53 -11.85 15.24 -10.80
C ARG A 53 -13.21 14.63 -11.13
N ILE A 54 -14.01 15.27 -11.98
CA ILE A 54 -15.34 14.80 -12.37
C ILE A 54 -15.33 14.28 -13.80
N PHE A 55 -16.08 13.21 -14.04
CA PHE A 55 -16.30 12.57 -15.33
C PHE A 55 -17.79 12.30 -15.52
N HIS A 56 -18.31 12.45 -16.74
CA HIS A 56 -19.70 12.06 -17.03
C HIS A 56 -19.82 10.55 -17.27
N HIS A 57 -18.78 9.95 -17.83
CA HIS A 57 -18.76 8.53 -18.20
C HIS A 57 -17.54 7.83 -17.60
N ALA A 58 -17.72 6.56 -17.22
CA ALA A 58 -16.65 5.78 -16.61
C ALA A 58 -15.46 5.57 -17.57
N GLU A 59 -15.74 5.50 -18.87
CA GLU A 59 -14.77 5.36 -19.96
C GLU A 59 -13.80 6.54 -20.01
N GLN A 60 -14.26 7.75 -19.65
CA GLN A 60 -13.39 8.93 -19.57
C GLN A 60 -12.37 8.76 -18.46
N ALA A 61 -12.80 8.31 -17.29
CA ALA A 61 -11.91 8.04 -16.16
C ALA A 61 -10.88 6.95 -16.51
N LEU A 62 -11.32 5.86 -17.16
CA LEU A 62 -10.45 4.78 -17.62
C LEU A 62 -9.41 5.27 -18.63
N SER A 63 -9.81 6.10 -19.60
CA SER A 63 -8.90 6.66 -20.62
C SER A 63 -7.81 7.55 -20.02
N GLU A 64 -8.04 8.08 -18.82
CA GLU A 64 -7.08 8.86 -18.05
C GLU A 64 -6.33 8.03 -16.99
N ASN A 65 -6.37 6.70 -17.11
CA ASN A 65 -5.73 5.75 -16.20
C ASN A 65 -6.28 5.75 -14.76
N PHE A 66 -7.50 6.25 -14.55
CA PHE A 66 -8.19 6.02 -13.29
C PHE A 66 -8.82 4.62 -13.28
N ARG A 67 -8.64 3.91 -12.17
CA ARG A 67 -9.17 2.56 -11.96
C ARG A 67 -10.50 2.58 -11.20
N PRO A 68 -11.42 1.64 -11.47
CA PRO A 68 -12.70 1.57 -10.80
C PRO A 68 -12.53 1.15 -9.33
N CYS A 69 -13.24 1.83 -8.44
CA CYS A 69 -13.27 1.51 -7.02
C CYS A 69 -13.82 0.10 -6.76
N LYS A 70 -13.05 -0.73 -6.03
CA LYS A 70 -13.46 -2.08 -5.62
C LYS A 70 -14.69 -2.09 -4.70
N ARG A 71 -14.89 -1.01 -3.92
CA ARG A 71 -15.99 -0.87 -2.97
C ARG A 71 -17.32 -0.55 -3.64
N CYS A 72 -17.38 0.50 -4.47
CA CYS A 72 -18.64 0.91 -5.11
C CYS A 72 -18.88 0.31 -6.50
N LYS A 73 -17.85 -0.29 -7.13
CA LYS A 73 -17.92 -0.93 -8.45
C LYS A 73 -18.65 -0.03 -9.46
N PRO A 74 -18.11 1.17 -9.74
CA PRO A 74 -18.81 2.18 -10.53
C PRO A 74 -19.18 1.60 -11.90
N ASN A 75 -20.45 1.72 -12.28
CA ASN A 75 -21.01 1.13 -13.50
C ASN A 75 -20.78 -0.40 -13.65
N GLY A 76 -20.72 -1.13 -12.54
CA GLY A 76 -20.43 -2.57 -12.55
C GLY A 76 -18.97 -2.93 -12.88
N LEU A 77 -18.13 -1.94 -13.17
CA LEU A 77 -16.71 -2.13 -13.44
C LEU A 77 -15.99 -2.56 -12.17
N THR A 78 -15.18 -3.60 -12.29
CA THR A 78 -14.35 -4.10 -11.20
C THR A 78 -12.91 -4.21 -11.66
N LEU A 79 -12.01 -3.65 -10.87
CA LEU A 79 -10.60 -3.95 -10.97
C LEU A 79 -10.40 -5.48 -10.79
N PRO A 80 -9.50 -6.15 -11.54
CA PRO A 80 -9.13 -7.55 -11.28
C PRO A 80 -8.55 -7.77 -9.87
N ASN A 81 -8.53 -8.99 -9.37
CA ASN A 81 -7.99 -9.25 -8.03
C ASN A 81 -6.46 -9.20 -8.03
N GLU A 82 -5.85 -9.67 -9.12
CA GLU A 82 -4.42 -9.66 -9.40
C GLU A 82 -3.88 -8.24 -9.32
N GLU A 83 -4.48 -7.34 -10.09
CA GLU A 83 -4.09 -5.94 -10.13
C GLU A 83 -4.30 -5.24 -8.78
N TRP A 84 -5.38 -5.58 -8.07
CA TRP A 84 -5.64 -5.02 -6.75
C TRP A 84 -4.62 -5.47 -5.70
N VAL A 85 -4.25 -6.75 -5.71
CA VAL A 85 -3.21 -7.29 -4.82
C VAL A 85 -1.86 -6.66 -5.10
N GLU A 86 -1.52 -6.43 -6.37
CA GLU A 86 -0.26 -5.77 -6.72
C GLU A 86 -0.20 -4.33 -6.20
N GLN A 87 -1.30 -3.58 -6.29
CA GLN A 87 -1.39 -2.23 -5.72
C GLN A 87 -1.20 -2.22 -4.20
N ILE A 88 -1.75 -3.22 -3.52
CA ILE A 88 -1.58 -3.36 -2.07
C ILE A 88 -0.11 -3.62 -1.73
N LYS A 89 0.58 -4.46 -2.50
CA LYS A 89 2.03 -4.70 -2.32
C LYS A 89 2.83 -3.43 -2.56
N GLU A 90 2.62 -2.75 -3.69
CA GLU A 90 3.32 -1.50 -4.01
C GLU A 90 3.13 -0.44 -2.91
N TYR A 91 1.92 -0.35 -2.36
CA TYR A 91 1.65 0.54 -1.23
C TYR A 91 2.43 0.12 0.02
N ILE A 92 2.42 -1.17 0.36
CA ILE A 92 3.19 -1.70 1.49
C ILE A 92 4.68 -1.39 1.29
N GLU A 93 5.24 -1.65 0.12
CA GLU A 93 6.68 -1.46 -0.14
C GLU A 93 7.12 0.00 -0.05
N LYS A 94 6.23 0.95 -0.36
CA LYS A 94 6.51 2.40 -0.27
C LYS A 94 6.33 2.97 1.13
N HIS A 95 5.48 2.36 1.95
CA HIS A 95 5.06 2.86 3.26
C HIS A 95 5.37 1.86 4.39
N PHE A 96 6.29 0.93 4.17
CA PHE A 96 6.52 -0.22 5.05
C PHE A 96 6.97 0.21 6.45
N ASP A 97 7.64 1.35 6.58
CA ASP A 97 8.16 1.93 7.81
C ASP A 97 7.08 2.66 8.63
N GLU A 98 5.89 2.89 8.06
CA GLU A 98 4.75 3.52 8.73
C GLU A 98 3.90 2.52 9.53
N ALA A 99 2.98 3.04 10.35
CA ALA A 99 1.99 2.22 11.05
C ALA A 99 0.91 1.69 10.08
N LEU A 100 1.18 0.55 9.44
CA LEU A 100 0.25 -0.10 8.51
C LEU A 100 -0.71 -1.07 9.23
N THR A 101 -2.00 -0.87 9.03
CA THR A 101 -3.06 -1.79 9.47
C THR A 101 -3.87 -2.28 8.28
N LEU A 102 -4.62 -3.38 8.48
CA LEU A 102 -5.51 -3.90 7.44
C LEU A 102 -6.56 -2.87 6.99
N ASP A 103 -7.09 -2.08 7.94
CA ASP A 103 -8.04 -1.00 7.65
C ASP A 103 -7.42 0.12 6.83
N ILE A 104 -6.17 0.51 7.14
CA ILE A 104 -5.43 1.51 6.36
C ILE A 104 -5.23 1.01 4.92
N LEU A 105 -4.76 -0.23 4.74
CA LEU A 105 -4.56 -0.79 3.41
C LEU A 105 -5.87 -0.87 2.61
N ALA A 106 -6.95 -1.29 3.27
CA ALA A 106 -8.27 -1.39 2.66
C ALA A 106 -8.81 -0.03 2.23
N GLU A 107 -8.65 0.99 3.07
CA GLU A 107 -9.06 2.35 2.74
C GLU A 107 -8.25 2.92 1.57
N MET A 108 -6.92 2.80 1.63
CA MET A 108 -6.02 3.31 0.58
C MET A 108 -6.24 2.62 -0.77
N CYS A 109 -6.61 1.35 -0.75
CA CYS A 109 -6.89 0.56 -1.94
C CYS A 109 -8.40 0.45 -2.24
N HIS A 110 -9.25 1.26 -1.60
CA HIS A 110 -10.69 1.38 -1.86
C HIS A 110 -11.47 0.05 -1.83
N GLY A 111 -11.18 -0.79 -0.84
CA GLY A 111 -11.85 -2.08 -0.63
C GLY A 111 -12.26 -2.33 0.83
N SER A 112 -12.75 -3.53 1.08
CA SER A 112 -13.13 -3.99 2.43
C SER A 112 -11.94 -4.70 3.09
N PRO A 113 -11.67 -4.48 4.40
CA PRO A 113 -10.62 -5.18 5.15
C PRO A 113 -10.72 -6.71 5.03
N PHE A 114 -11.92 -7.28 5.24
CA PHE A 114 -12.15 -8.71 5.15
C PHE A 114 -11.94 -9.27 3.75
N HIS A 115 -12.38 -8.53 2.71
CA HIS A 115 -12.16 -8.94 1.33
C HIS A 115 -10.67 -8.86 0.98
N LEU A 116 -9.98 -7.80 1.41
CA LEU A 116 -8.54 -7.62 1.22
C LEU A 116 -7.79 -8.80 1.82
N GLN A 117 -8.03 -9.13 3.10
CA GLN A 117 -7.38 -10.23 3.78
C GLN A 117 -7.57 -11.57 3.04
N ARG A 118 -8.80 -11.89 2.63
CA ARG A 118 -9.11 -13.14 1.93
C ARG A 118 -8.46 -13.20 0.55
N THR A 119 -8.62 -12.13 -0.24
CA THR A 119 -8.10 -12.07 -1.61
C THR A 119 -6.59 -12.07 -1.61
N PHE A 120 -5.95 -11.23 -0.80
CA PHE A 120 -4.49 -11.16 -0.70
C PHE A 120 -3.89 -12.51 -0.30
N LYS A 121 -4.44 -13.18 0.73
CA LYS A 121 -3.96 -14.51 1.15
C LYS A 121 -4.17 -15.58 0.09
N LYS A 122 -5.31 -15.56 -0.62
CA LYS A 122 -5.56 -16.49 -1.72
C LYS A 122 -4.51 -16.35 -2.83
N MET A 123 -4.06 -15.14 -3.10
CA MET A 123 -3.17 -14.84 -4.24
C MET A 123 -1.69 -14.89 -3.91
N THR A 124 -1.32 -14.59 -2.66
CA THR A 124 0.09 -14.52 -2.22
C THR A 124 0.47 -15.66 -1.26
N ALA A 125 -0.48 -16.53 -0.91
CA ALA A 125 -0.39 -17.58 0.12
C ALA A 125 -0.21 -17.07 1.57
N ILE A 126 0.05 -15.79 1.78
CA ILE A 126 0.28 -15.18 3.11
C ILE A 126 -0.65 -14.00 3.36
N SER A 127 -0.87 -13.66 4.62
CA SER A 127 -1.67 -12.48 4.96
C SER A 127 -0.95 -11.17 4.65
N PRO A 128 -1.67 -10.05 4.50
CA PRO A 128 -1.06 -8.72 4.33
C PRO A 128 -0.09 -8.35 5.46
N ILE A 129 -0.42 -8.69 6.71
CA ILE A 129 0.42 -8.44 7.88
C ILE A 129 1.71 -9.27 7.83
N GLU A 130 1.62 -10.54 7.41
CA GLU A 130 2.80 -11.38 7.23
C GLU A 130 3.71 -10.87 6.11
N TYR A 131 3.12 -10.33 5.03
CA TYR A 131 3.87 -9.72 3.93
C TYR A 131 4.60 -8.45 4.39
N ILE A 132 3.93 -7.54 5.12
CA ILE A 132 4.56 -6.37 5.74
C ILE A 132 5.74 -6.79 6.61
N GLN A 133 5.54 -7.77 7.50
CA GLN A 133 6.60 -8.28 8.37
C GLN A 133 7.78 -8.84 7.57
N GLN A 134 7.52 -9.63 6.53
CA GLN A 134 8.59 -10.17 5.68
C GLN A 134 9.39 -9.05 5.01
N PHE A 135 8.71 -8.07 4.42
CA PHE A 135 9.37 -6.94 3.76
C PHE A 135 10.22 -6.12 4.74
N ARG A 136 9.69 -5.82 5.93
CA ARG A 136 10.44 -5.13 7.00
C ARG A 136 11.69 -5.89 7.43
N ILE A 137 11.61 -7.22 7.55
CA ILE A 137 12.78 -8.05 7.90
C ILE A 137 13.81 -8.07 6.77
N VAL A 138 13.39 -8.09 5.50
CA VAL A 138 14.31 -7.96 4.35
C VAL A 138 15.04 -6.62 4.43
N LYS A 139 14.32 -5.51 4.63
CA LYS A 139 14.93 -4.18 4.80
C LYS A 139 15.86 -4.10 6.01
N ALA A 140 15.45 -4.66 7.15
CA ALA A 140 16.32 -4.72 8.31
C ALA A 140 17.60 -5.52 8.04
N ALA A 141 17.53 -6.63 7.30
CA ALA A 141 18.70 -7.40 6.90
C ALA A 141 19.64 -6.57 6.01
N GLU A 142 19.11 -5.83 5.03
CA GLU A 142 19.91 -4.88 4.22
C GLU A 142 20.65 -3.86 5.12
N HIS A 143 19.96 -3.24 6.08
CA HIS A 143 20.59 -2.31 7.04
C HIS A 143 21.67 -2.99 7.89
N LEU A 144 21.44 -4.23 8.35
CA LEU A 144 22.40 -4.98 9.17
C LEU A 144 23.66 -5.37 8.39
N LEU A 145 23.55 -5.57 7.07
CA LEU A 145 24.66 -5.95 6.20
C LEU A 145 25.50 -4.74 5.78
N HIS A 146 24.87 -3.59 5.56
CA HIS A 146 25.50 -2.45 4.91
C HIS A 146 25.80 -1.27 5.84
N THR A 147 25.39 -1.33 7.11
CA THR A 147 25.58 -0.22 8.07
C THR A 147 25.96 -0.72 9.47
N ASN A 148 26.59 0.17 10.23
CA ASN A 148 26.88 -0.03 11.66
C ASN A 148 25.80 0.55 12.58
N GLN A 149 24.60 0.85 12.03
CA GLN A 149 23.53 1.49 12.78
C GLN A 149 23.10 0.64 13.99
N PRO A 150 22.81 1.23 15.17
CA PRO A 150 22.33 0.47 16.33
C PRO A 150 21.06 -0.33 16.00
N ILE A 151 20.97 -1.56 16.52
CA ILE A 151 19.85 -2.48 16.27
C ILE A 151 18.49 -1.83 16.59
N LYS A 152 18.43 -1.04 17.66
CA LYS A 152 17.25 -0.29 18.07
C LYS A 152 16.79 0.72 17.01
N GLU A 153 17.74 1.44 16.40
CA GLU A 153 17.40 2.41 15.37
C GLU A 153 16.98 1.73 14.07
N ILE A 154 17.60 0.60 13.70
CA ILE A 154 17.16 -0.21 12.55
C ILE A 154 15.72 -0.70 12.77
N SER A 155 15.42 -1.18 13.97
CA SER A 155 14.07 -1.61 14.35
C SER A 155 13.03 -0.51 14.08
N THR A 156 13.30 0.70 14.57
CA THR A 156 12.43 1.86 14.35
C THR A 156 12.37 2.26 12.87
N ALA A 157 13.51 2.27 12.17
CA ALA A 157 13.60 2.66 10.76
C ALA A 157 12.81 1.71 9.82
N VAL A 158 12.63 0.44 10.20
CA VAL A 158 11.78 -0.50 9.45
C VAL A 158 10.34 -0.57 9.97
N GLY A 159 9.92 0.39 10.80
CA GLY A 159 8.55 0.49 11.30
C GLY A 159 8.19 -0.51 12.41
N ILE A 160 9.18 -1.08 13.10
CA ILE A 160 8.98 -1.97 14.26
C ILE A 160 9.48 -1.25 15.52
N GLU A 161 8.60 -0.55 16.22
CA GLU A 161 8.99 0.30 17.35
C GLU A 161 9.54 -0.47 18.56
N ASN A 162 9.08 -1.71 18.77
CA ASN A 162 9.48 -2.55 19.89
C ASN A 162 10.72 -3.40 19.53
N PRO A 163 11.91 -3.13 20.09
CA PRO A 163 13.14 -3.82 19.73
C PRO A 163 13.15 -5.31 20.12
N GLU A 164 12.51 -5.68 21.23
CA GLU A 164 12.43 -7.07 21.70
C GLU A 164 11.57 -7.91 20.75
N TYR A 165 10.44 -7.36 20.31
CA TYR A 165 9.58 -7.96 19.30
C TYR A 165 10.30 -8.05 17.95
N PHE A 166 11.00 -6.99 17.54
CA PHE A 166 11.83 -7.00 16.34
C PHE A 166 12.85 -8.14 16.36
N ALA A 167 13.64 -8.27 17.43
CA ALA A 167 14.65 -9.32 17.54
C ALA A 167 14.02 -10.72 17.47
N THR A 168 12.87 -10.91 18.10
CA THR A 168 12.11 -12.17 18.07
C THR A 168 11.60 -12.49 16.67
N LEU A 169 10.99 -11.51 15.99
CA LEU A 169 10.48 -11.67 14.63
C LEU A 169 11.60 -11.92 13.64
N PHE A 170 12.70 -11.17 13.74
CA PHE A 170 13.87 -11.32 12.89
C PHE A 170 14.46 -12.73 13.02
N LYS A 171 14.65 -13.22 14.25
CA LYS A 171 15.11 -14.60 14.50
C LYS A 171 14.14 -15.63 13.95
N LYS A 172 12.84 -15.45 14.14
CA LYS A 172 11.82 -16.35 13.61
C LYS A 172 11.85 -16.44 12.08
N LYS A 173 12.13 -15.33 11.38
CA LYS A 173 12.14 -15.26 9.91
C LYS A 173 13.48 -15.65 9.28
N THR A 174 14.60 -15.41 9.96
CA THR A 174 15.96 -15.59 9.39
C THR A 174 16.76 -16.73 10.02
N GLY A 175 16.36 -17.20 11.21
CA GLY A 175 17.10 -18.18 12.01
C GLY A 175 18.16 -17.56 12.94
N PHE A 176 18.48 -16.28 12.80
CA PHE A 176 19.53 -15.59 13.58
C PHE A 176 18.95 -14.37 14.29
N THR A 177 19.46 -14.03 15.47
CA THR A 177 19.21 -12.70 16.05
C THR A 177 19.85 -11.61 15.17
N PRO A 178 19.37 -10.35 15.21
CA PRO A 178 19.97 -9.25 14.46
C PRO A 178 21.49 -9.11 14.67
N THR A 179 21.95 -9.27 15.92
CA THR A 179 23.37 -9.21 16.28
C THR A 179 24.18 -10.38 15.69
N GLU A 180 23.66 -11.60 15.76
CA GLU A 180 24.30 -12.78 15.14
C GLU A 180 24.37 -12.63 13.63
N TYR A 181 23.31 -12.11 13.01
CA TYR A 181 23.22 -11.89 11.58
C TYR A 181 24.29 -10.90 11.10
N ARG A 182 24.47 -9.78 11.81
CA ARG A 182 25.52 -8.79 11.53
C ARG A 182 26.93 -9.39 11.66
N LYS A 183 27.24 -10.03 12.79
CA LYS A 183 28.56 -10.62 13.04
C LYS A 183 28.95 -11.64 11.97
N LYS A 184 27.98 -12.43 11.50
CA LYS A 184 28.23 -13.42 10.44
C LYS A 184 28.63 -12.78 9.11
N ASN A 185 28.16 -11.57 8.82
CA ASN A 185 28.60 -10.83 7.63
C ASN A 185 30.02 -10.28 7.79
N GLU A 186 30.31 -9.67 8.95
CA GLU A 186 31.64 -9.17 9.28
C GLU A 186 32.70 -10.28 9.17
N MET A 187 32.38 -11.50 9.62
CA MET A 187 33.26 -12.66 9.49
C MET A 187 33.47 -13.09 8.03
N LYS A 188 32.45 -12.98 7.16
CA LYS A 188 32.60 -13.30 5.72
C LYS A 188 33.43 -12.27 4.97
N GLU A 189 33.29 -10.98 5.29
CA GLU A 189 34.13 -9.93 4.71
C GLU A 189 35.57 -9.97 5.22
N GLY A 190 35.78 -10.36 6.49
CA GLY A 190 37.11 -10.60 7.04
C GLY A 190 37.87 -11.72 6.34
N TYR A 191 37.22 -12.85 6.06
CA TYR A 191 37.83 -13.96 5.31
C TYR A 191 38.13 -13.61 3.84
N ASN A 192 37.31 -12.78 3.20
CA ASN A 192 37.56 -12.32 1.83
C ASN A 192 38.72 -11.31 1.75
N ASN A 193 38.96 -10.52 2.81
CA ASN A 193 40.09 -9.58 2.85
C ASN A 193 41.43 -10.21 3.26
N GLU A 194 41.44 -11.29 4.03
CA GLU A 194 42.70 -12.00 4.39
C GLU A 194 43.29 -12.83 3.23
N PHE A 195 42.52 -13.13 2.18
CA PHE A 195 42.99 -13.83 0.98
C PHE A 195 43.55 -12.92 -0.12
N LEU A 196 43.45 -11.58 0.03
CA LEU A 196 43.98 -10.60 -0.93
C LEU A 196 45.26 -9.89 -0.44
N GLN A 197 45.86 -10.37 0.66
CA GLN A 197 47.14 -9.87 1.19
C GLN A 197 48.25 -10.96 1.23
N LYS A 198 48.16 -11.97 0.37
CA LYS A 198 49.27 -12.89 0.04
C LYS A 198 49.44 -12.97 -1.46
#